data_AF-A0A9E4M6I7-F1
#
_entry.id   AF-A0A9E4M6I7-F1
#
_cell.length_a   1.000
_cell.length_b   1.000
_cell.length_c   1.000
_cell.angle_alpha   90.00
_cell.angle_beta   90.00
_cell.angle_gamma   90.00
#
_symmetry.space_group_name_H-M   'P 1'
#
loop_
_entity.id
_entity.type
_entity.pdbx_description
1 polymer ?
#
loop_
_entity_poly.entity_id
_entity_poly.type
_entity_poly.pdbx_seq_one_letter_code
_entity_poly.pdbx_strand_id
1 'polypeptide(L)'
;MSDRLDLWDRSLYDLLTESGSDASVDLQQLASASGLSVTVLEALARLGILIPERSVPTPLYNSKDADALQAGKMLLEKGLPLDELLSLAEEMDEAMRPVAARVVEVFARFVRDSVEFTAGSEIEASQRLVEAYQTMMSATGELVASHFRRILLQTARDTLEESISP
;
A
#
# COMPACT_ATOMS: atom_id res chain seq x y z
N MET A 1 -24.70 3.65 -23.86
CA MET A 1 -24.58 3.25 -22.44
C MET A 1 -23.20 2.67 -22.13
N SER A 2 -22.54 1.96 -23.07
CA SER A 2 -21.16 1.47 -22.92
C SER A 2 -20.10 2.58 -22.91
N ASP A 3 -20.17 3.58 -23.80
CA ASP A 3 -19.17 4.67 -23.90
C ASP A 3 -18.99 5.52 -22.63
N ARG A 4 -20.05 5.62 -21.82
CA ARG A 4 -20.05 6.42 -20.59
C ARG A 4 -19.33 5.72 -19.45
N LEU A 5 -19.33 4.39 -19.48
CA LEU A 5 -18.64 3.54 -18.51
C LEU A 5 -17.13 3.54 -18.73
N ASP A 6 -16.66 3.78 -19.96
CA ASP A 6 -15.25 3.75 -20.29
C ASP A 6 -14.48 5.03 -19.86
N LEU A 7 -15.15 6.19 -19.73
CA LEU A 7 -14.47 7.49 -19.54
C LEU A 7 -14.03 7.78 -18.09
N TRP A 8 -14.83 7.43 -17.08
CA TRP A 8 -14.45 7.50 -15.67
C TRP A 8 -13.64 6.29 -15.17
N ASP A 9 -13.81 5.09 -15.74
CA ASP A 9 -12.89 3.97 -15.53
C ASP A 9 -11.51 4.35 -16.03
N ARG A 10 -11.45 5.11 -17.14
CA ARG A 10 -10.23 5.72 -17.62
C ARG A 10 -9.71 6.83 -16.71
N SER A 11 -10.56 7.72 -16.17
CA SER A 11 -10.09 8.73 -15.20
C SER A 11 -9.58 8.09 -13.89
N LEU A 12 -10.22 7.03 -13.42
CA LEU A 12 -9.77 6.27 -12.26
C LEU A 12 -8.49 5.49 -12.58
N TYR A 13 -8.40 4.90 -13.77
CA TYR A 13 -7.21 4.23 -14.26
C TYR A 13 -6.04 5.21 -14.40
N ASP A 14 -6.27 6.37 -15.03
CA ASP A 14 -5.30 7.45 -15.16
C ASP A 14 -4.90 7.95 -13.76
N LEU A 15 -5.85 8.15 -12.84
CA LEU A 15 -5.54 8.45 -11.44
C LEU A 15 -4.70 7.35 -10.78
N LEU A 16 -5.01 6.06 -10.96
CA LEU A 16 -4.22 4.95 -10.41
C LEU A 16 -2.83 4.85 -11.04
N THR A 17 -2.68 5.42 -12.24
CA THR A 17 -1.46 5.50 -13.06
C THR A 17 -0.68 6.79 -12.78
N GLU A 18 -1.31 7.84 -12.25
CA GLU A 18 -0.75 9.15 -11.92
C GLU A 18 -0.59 9.39 -10.41
N SER A 19 -1.34 8.66 -9.56
CA SER A 19 -1.29 8.73 -8.08
C SER A 19 -0.05 8.08 -7.48
N GLY A 20 0.94 7.74 -8.31
CA GLY A 20 2.35 7.91 -7.93
C GLY A 20 2.73 9.38 -7.65
N SER A 21 1.82 10.23 -7.18
CA SER A 21 1.98 11.69 -7.09
C SER A 21 2.81 12.14 -5.88
N ASP A 22 3.27 11.21 -5.05
CA ASP A 22 4.44 11.45 -4.21
C ASP A 22 5.64 11.37 -5.14
N ALA A 23 6.40 12.47 -5.28
CA ALA A 23 7.48 12.62 -6.25
C ALA A 23 8.16 11.28 -6.61
N SER A 24 7.80 10.73 -7.78
CA SER A 24 8.28 9.43 -8.21
C SER A 24 9.81 9.44 -8.32
N VAL A 25 10.47 8.56 -7.58
CA VAL A 25 11.91 8.42 -7.53
C VAL A 25 12.36 7.13 -8.19
N ASP A 26 13.51 7.17 -8.86
CA ASP A 26 14.15 5.95 -9.34
C ASP A 26 14.79 5.15 -8.19
N LEU A 27 15.27 3.95 -8.50
CA LEU A 27 15.86 3.04 -7.51
C LEU A 27 17.12 3.62 -6.84
N GLN A 28 17.90 4.46 -7.55
CA GLN A 28 19.10 5.11 -7.01
C GLN A 28 18.74 6.22 -6.03
N GLN A 29 17.72 7.01 -6.35
CA GLN A 29 17.18 8.04 -5.47
C GLN A 29 16.53 7.40 -4.23
N LEU A 30 15.78 6.30 -4.40
CA LEU A 30 15.22 5.54 -3.28
C LEU A 30 16.30 4.96 -2.37
N ALA A 31 17.39 4.42 -2.93
CA ALA A 31 18.56 3.97 -2.17
C ALA A 31 19.18 5.11 -1.35
N SER A 32 19.31 6.28 -1.96
CA SER A 32 19.85 7.46 -1.30
C SER A 32 18.96 7.95 -0.16
N ALA A 33 17.63 7.93 -0.33
CA ALA A 33 16.67 8.36 0.68
C ALA A 33 16.49 7.34 1.82
N SER A 34 16.51 6.04 1.51
CA SER A 34 16.38 4.95 2.49
C SER A 34 17.70 4.62 3.22
N GLY A 35 18.84 5.04 2.67
CA GLY A 35 20.17 4.65 3.17
C GLY A 35 20.49 3.17 2.97
N LEU A 36 19.71 2.47 2.14
CA LEU A 36 19.94 1.06 1.75
C LEU A 36 20.71 0.99 0.44
N SER A 37 21.40 -0.13 0.20
CA SER A 37 22.07 -0.34 -1.08
C SER A 37 21.06 -0.71 -2.18
N VAL A 38 21.35 -0.32 -3.42
CA VAL A 38 20.53 -0.68 -4.59
C VAL A 38 20.30 -2.19 -4.68
N THR A 39 21.33 -3.00 -4.40
CA THR A 39 21.21 -4.48 -4.42
C THR A 39 20.18 -5.03 -3.43
N VAL A 40 20.04 -4.40 -2.24
CA VAL A 40 19.00 -4.79 -1.28
C VAL A 40 17.62 -4.44 -1.84
N LEU A 41 17.46 -3.24 -2.41
CA LEU A 41 16.19 -2.82 -3.00
C LEU A 41 15.78 -3.70 -4.19
N GLU A 42 16.73 -4.11 -5.04
CA GLU A 42 16.50 -5.07 -6.12
C GLU A 42 16.03 -6.43 -5.59
N ALA A 43 16.58 -6.90 -4.47
CA ALA A 43 16.13 -8.13 -3.84
C ALA A 43 14.69 -7.99 -3.33
N LEU A 44 14.37 -6.89 -2.63
CA LEU A 44 13.02 -6.62 -2.14
C LEU A 44 12.00 -6.49 -3.28
N ALA A 45 12.38 -5.88 -4.40
CA ALA A 45 11.52 -5.78 -5.58
C ALA A 45 11.26 -7.15 -6.23
N ARG A 46 12.27 -8.04 -6.29
CA ARG A 46 12.11 -9.41 -6.78
C ARG A 46 11.20 -10.27 -5.91
N LEU A 47 11.21 -10.04 -4.60
CA LEU A 47 10.33 -10.71 -3.64
C LEU A 47 8.91 -10.11 -3.64
N GLY A 48 8.67 -9.01 -4.36
CA GLY A 48 7.37 -8.34 -4.41
C GLY A 48 7.06 -7.50 -3.17
N ILE A 49 8.02 -7.34 -2.25
CA ILE A 49 7.91 -6.52 -1.03
C ILE A 49 7.94 -5.04 -1.39
N LEU A 50 8.85 -4.66 -2.30
CA LEU A 50 8.90 -3.32 -2.87
C LEU A 50 8.17 -3.33 -4.22
N ILE A 51 7.06 -2.61 -4.32
CA ILE A 51 6.19 -2.67 -5.50
C ILE A 51 6.42 -1.41 -6.34
N PRO A 52 7.14 -1.49 -7.48
CA PRO A 52 7.30 -0.35 -8.34
C PRO A 52 5.99 0.01 -9.03
N GLU A 53 5.84 1.29 -9.33
CA GLU A 53 4.80 1.80 -10.20
C GLU A 53 5.01 1.22 -11.63
N ARG A 54 3.96 0.56 -12.15
CA ARG A 54 4.01 -0.16 -13.43
C ARG A 54 3.46 0.62 -14.61
N SER A 55 3.00 1.86 -14.39
CA SER A 55 2.48 2.76 -15.42
C SER A 55 3.57 3.26 -16.37
N VAL A 56 4.83 3.15 -15.97
CA VAL A 56 6.00 3.72 -16.65
C VAL A 56 7.02 2.65 -17.05
N PRO A 57 7.84 2.89 -18.11
CA PRO A 57 8.83 1.92 -18.57
C PRO A 57 9.97 1.66 -17.57
N THR A 58 10.25 2.64 -16.71
CA THR A 58 11.28 2.56 -15.68
C THR A 58 10.61 2.35 -14.33
N PRO A 59 11.06 1.39 -13.50
CA PRO A 59 10.52 1.21 -12.15
C PRO A 59 10.67 2.50 -11.33
N LEU A 60 9.53 3.07 -10.92
CA LEU A 60 9.49 4.22 -10.04
C LEU A 60 8.87 3.82 -8.69
N TYR A 61 9.27 4.56 -7.67
CA TYR A 61 8.86 4.39 -6.28
C TYR A 61 8.45 5.73 -5.70
N ASN A 62 7.78 5.75 -4.57
CA ASN A 62 7.33 6.98 -3.94
C ASN A 62 7.93 7.18 -2.53
N SER A 63 7.61 8.31 -1.91
CA SER A 63 8.10 8.65 -0.56
C SER A 63 7.66 7.64 0.51
N LYS A 64 6.48 7.03 0.38
CA LYS A 64 5.98 6.02 1.32
C LYS A 64 6.78 4.72 1.25
N ASP A 65 7.31 4.38 0.08
CA ASP A 65 8.26 3.26 -0.05
C ASP A 65 9.53 3.56 0.76
N ALA A 66 10.04 4.79 0.71
CA ALA A 66 11.20 5.19 1.51
C ALA A 66 10.92 5.11 3.03
N ASP A 67 9.74 5.55 3.47
CA ASP A 67 9.33 5.48 4.88
C ASP A 67 9.23 4.03 5.38
N ALA A 68 8.66 3.13 4.57
CA ALA A 68 8.57 1.71 4.89
C ALA A 68 9.96 1.06 4.99
N LEU A 69 10.86 1.38 4.06
CA LEU A 69 12.25 0.90 4.08
C LEU A 69 13.02 1.41 5.30
N GLN A 70 12.82 2.66 5.71
CA GLN A 70 13.41 3.21 6.93
C GLN A 70 12.88 2.50 8.18
N ALA A 71 11.58 2.20 8.24
CA ALA A 71 11.00 1.42 9.35
C ALA A 71 11.64 0.01 9.44
N GLY A 72 11.78 -0.68 8.32
CA GLY A 72 12.48 -1.98 8.27
C GLY A 72 13.94 -1.88 8.73
N LYS A 73 14.66 -0.83 8.29
CA LYS A 73 16.04 -0.55 8.73
C LYS A 73 16.11 -0.31 10.25
N MET A 74 15.17 0.41 10.84
CA MET A 74 15.12 0.59 12.29
C MET A 74 14.97 -0.73 13.04
N LEU A 75 14.19 -1.68 12.52
CA LEU A 75 14.05 -3.02 13.11
C LEU A 75 15.38 -3.80 13.08
N LEU A 76 16.08 -3.78 11.94
CA LEU A 76 17.42 -4.36 11.80
C LEU A 76 18.40 -3.77 12.82
N GLU A 77 18.40 -2.45 12.98
CA GLU A 77 19.26 -1.75 13.95
C GLU A 77 18.93 -2.09 15.41
N LYS A 78 17.72 -2.59 15.69
CA LYS A 78 17.31 -3.11 17.00
C LYS A 78 17.61 -4.59 17.19
N GLY A 79 18.22 -5.24 16.20
CA GLY A 79 18.71 -6.61 16.27
C GLY A 79 17.76 -7.67 15.71
N LEU A 80 16.70 -7.27 14.99
CA LEU A 80 15.90 -8.26 14.24
C LEU A 80 16.73 -8.80 13.07
N PRO A 81 16.82 -10.12 12.87
CA PRO A 81 17.52 -10.71 11.74
C PRO A 81 16.86 -10.32 10.41
N LEU A 82 17.68 -10.13 9.36
CA LEU A 82 17.17 -9.76 8.04
C LEU A 82 16.31 -10.85 7.41
N ASP A 83 16.72 -12.11 7.52
CA ASP A 83 15.98 -13.27 7.05
C ASP A 83 14.60 -13.40 7.69
N GLU A 84 14.50 -13.16 9.00
CA GLU A 84 13.22 -13.11 9.72
C GLU A 84 12.32 -11.96 9.22
N LEU A 85 12.89 -10.78 8.98
CA LEU A 85 12.12 -9.65 8.43
C LEU A 85 11.64 -9.91 7.01
N LEU A 86 12.43 -10.58 6.19
CA LEU A 86 12.03 -10.97 4.83
C LEU A 86 10.91 -12.01 4.86
N SER A 87 11.03 -13.04 5.72
CA SER A 87 9.97 -14.03 5.92
C SER A 87 8.67 -13.37 6.39
N LEU A 88 8.74 -12.46 7.36
CA LEU A 88 7.57 -11.73 7.86
C LEU A 88 6.92 -10.87 6.76
N ALA A 89 7.71 -10.25 5.89
CA ALA A 89 7.20 -9.45 4.80
C ALA A 89 6.47 -10.32 3.76
N GLU A 90 6.99 -11.51 3.44
CA GLU A 90 6.34 -12.48 2.56
C GLU A 90 5.01 -12.98 3.15
N GLU A 91 5.00 -13.39 4.42
CA GLU A 91 3.78 -13.83 5.12
C GLU A 91 2.72 -12.72 5.18
N MET A 92 3.15 -11.48 5.46
CA MET A 92 2.26 -10.32 5.48
C MET A 92 1.68 -10.05 4.10
N ASP A 93 2.47 -10.11 3.03
CA ASP A 93 2.00 -9.92 1.67
C ASP A 93 0.96 -10.98 1.27
N GLU A 94 1.24 -12.26 1.54
CA GLU A 94 0.31 -13.36 1.28
C GLU A 94 -1.02 -13.17 2.04
N ALA A 95 -0.96 -12.77 3.30
CA ALA A 95 -2.15 -12.53 4.13
C ALA A 95 -2.94 -11.27 3.70
N MET A 96 -2.24 -10.22 3.24
CA MET A 96 -2.86 -8.93 2.90
C MET A 96 -3.50 -8.91 1.51
N ARG A 97 -2.96 -9.66 0.53
CA ARG A 97 -3.52 -9.74 -0.83
C ARG A 97 -5.03 -10.02 -0.88
N PRO A 98 -5.59 -11.03 -0.19
CA PRO A 98 -7.03 -11.27 -0.20
C PRO A 98 -7.82 -10.15 0.50
N VAL A 99 -7.26 -9.54 1.55
CA VAL A 99 -7.88 -8.40 2.24
C VAL A 99 -7.98 -7.20 1.31
N ALA A 100 -6.89 -6.86 0.62
CA ALA A 100 -6.83 -5.77 -0.35
C ALA A 100 -7.84 -6.00 -1.49
N ALA A 101 -7.89 -7.21 -2.07
CA ALA A 101 -8.86 -7.56 -3.10
C ALA A 101 -10.30 -7.34 -2.63
N ARG A 102 -10.62 -7.75 -1.40
CA ARG A 102 -11.95 -7.56 -0.81
C ARG A 102 -12.29 -6.08 -0.58
N VAL A 103 -11.33 -5.28 -0.12
CA VAL A 103 -11.53 -3.83 0.07
C VAL A 103 -11.83 -3.15 -1.26
N VAL A 104 -11.11 -3.48 -2.32
CA VAL A 104 -11.36 -2.95 -3.68
C VAL A 104 -12.75 -3.36 -4.17
N GLU A 105 -13.17 -4.60 -3.96
CA GLU A 105 -14.52 -5.07 -4.33
C GLU A 105 -15.62 -4.28 -3.59
N VAL A 106 -15.45 -4.08 -2.28
CA VAL A 106 -16.39 -3.30 -1.45
C VAL A 106 -16.44 -1.85 -1.93
N PHE A 107 -15.30 -1.25 -2.26
CA PHE A 107 -15.25 0.10 -2.80
C PHE A 107 -16.02 0.23 -4.11
N ALA A 108 -15.75 -0.66 -5.05
CA ALA A 108 -16.42 -0.68 -6.35
C ALA A 108 -17.95 -0.76 -6.13
N ARG A 109 -18.39 -1.68 -5.28
CA ARG A 109 -19.83 -1.89 -5.05
C ARG A 109 -20.54 -0.72 -4.37
N PHE A 110 -19.90 -0.04 -3.42
CA PHE A 110 -20.61 0.89 -2.55
C PHE A 110 -20.32 2.35 -2.85
N VAL A 111 -19.13 2.67 -3.35
CA VAL A 111 -18.76 4.05 -3.66
C VAL A 111 -18.87 4.29 -5.14
N ARG A 112 -18.29 3.41 -5.97
CA ARG A 112 -18.39 3.56 -7.42
C ARG A 112 -19.85 3.51 -7.85
N ASP A 113 -20.56 2.41 -7.61
CA ASP A 113 -21.98 2.25 -8.00
C ASP A 113 -22.88 3.40 -7.50
N SER A 114 -22.59 3.93 -6.31
CA SER A 114 -23.33 5.08 -5.75
C SER A 114 -23.07 6.38 -6.50
N VAL A 115 -21.81 6.69 -6.81
CA VAL A 115 -21.47 7.87 -7.63
C VAL A 115 -22.06 7.72 -9.03
N GLU A 116 -22.08 6.49 -9.57
CA GLU A 116 -22.69 6.20 -10.87
C GLU A 116 -24.16 6.58 -10.94
N PHE A 117 -24.90 6.33 -9.87
CA PHE A 117 -26.33 6.58 -9.81
C PHE A 117 -26.69 8.05 -9.50
N THR A 118 -25.81 8.78 -8.82
CA THR A 118 -26.15 10.09 -8.20
C THR A 118 -25.51 11.30 -8.87
N ALA A 119 -24.48 11.13 -9.70
CA ALA A 119 -23.82 12.25 -10.35
C ALA A 119 -24.68 12.87 -11.47
N GLY A 120 -24.73 14.20 -11.54
CA GLY A 120 -25.45 14.94 -12.58
C GLY A 120 -24.66 15.06 -13.88
N SER A 121 -23.35 14.78 -13.86
CA SER A 121 -22.48 14.80 -15.04
C SER A 121 -21.27 13.87 -14.87
N GLU A 122 -20.60 13.55 -15.98
CA GLU A 122 -19.40 12.70 -16.00
C GLU A 122 -18.21 13.34 -15.29
N ILE A 123 -18.03 14.65 -15.43
CA ILE A 123 -16.95 15.40 -14.77
C ILE A 123 -17.14 15.36 -13.24
N GLU A 124 -18.38 15.57 -12.78
CA GLU A 124 -18.74 15.49 -11.36
C GLU A 124 -18.53 14.08 -10.81
N ALA A 125 -18.90 13.04 -11.57
CA ALA A 125 -18.69 11.66 -11.18
C ALA A 125 -17.20 11.33 -11.02
N SER A 126 -16.38 11.72 -12.01
CA SER A 126 -14.93 11.51 -11.99
C SER A 126 -14.27 12.18 -10.78
N GLN A 127 -14.59 13.46 -10.52
CA GLN A 127 -14.07 14.21 -9.37
C GLN A 127 -14.43 13.54 -8.04
N ARG A 128 -15.70 13.14 -7.87
CA ARG A 128 -16.15 12.44 -6.65
C ARG A 128 -15.46 11.10 -6.43
N LEU A 129 -15.22 10.34 -7.51
CA LEU A 129 -14.53 9.06 -7.43
C LEU A 129 -13.06 9.24 -7.04
N VAL A 130 -12.38 10.23 -7.61
CA VAL A 130 -10.99 10.58 -7.26
C VAL A 130 -10.89 10.96 -5.78
N GLU A 131 -11.76 11.87 -5.32
CA GLU A 131 -11.79 12.31 -3.92
C GLU A 131 -12.08 11.17 -2.94
N ALA A 132 -13.05 10.31 -3.29
CA ALA A 132 -13.39 9.17 -2.46
C ALA A 132 -12.25 8.15 -2.42
N TYR A 133 -11.61 7.87 -3.57
CA TYR A 133 -10.45 7.00 -3.65
C TYR A 133 -9.31 7.49 -2.75
N GLN A 134 -8.90 8.76 -2.87
CA GLN A 134 -7.83 9.34 -2.06
C GLN A 134 -8.14 9.27 -0.56
N THR A 135 -9.36 9.65 -0.18
CA THR A 135 -9.80 9.63 1.22
C THR A 135 -9.73 8.23 1.81
N MET A 136 -10.26 7.25 1.09
CA MET A 136 -10.30 5.89 1.58
C MET A 136 -8.95 5.19 1.57
N MET A 137 -8.08 5.46 0.60
CA MET A 137 -6.73 4.86 0.57
C MET A 137 -5.96 5.23 1.84
N SER A 138 -5.95 6.51 2.22
CA SER A 138 -5.36 6.95 3.49
C SER A 138 -6.07 6.30 4.69
N ALA A 139 -7.41 6.37 4.76
CA ALA A 139 -8.16 5.83 5.89
C ALA A 139 -7.98 4.31 6.08
N THR A 140 -7.89 3.56 4.97
CA THR A 140 -7.70 2.10 5.00
C THR A 140 -6.31 1.76 5.53
N GLY A 141 -5.26 2.45 5.04
CA GLY A 141 -3.90 2.25 5.53
C GLY A 141 -3.79 2.54 7.03
N GLU A 142 -4.35 3.65 7.49
CA GLU A 142 -4.38 4.02 8.92
C GLU A 142 -5.13 2.99 9.78
N LEU A 143 -6.28 2.51 9.31
CA LEU A 143 -7.07 1.49 9.99
C LEU A 143 -6.30 0.19 10.15
N VAL A 144 -5.69 -0.29 9.07
CA VAL A 144 -4.90 -1.53 9.04
C VAL A 144 -3.69 -1.42 9.97
N ALA A 145 -2.92 -0.33 9.87
CA ALA A 145 -1.75 -0.11 10.72
C ALA A 145 -2.14 -0.05 12.21
N SER A 146 -3.22 0.65 12.53
CA SER A 146 -3.73 0.77 13.90
C SER A 146 -4.19 -0.57 14.46
N HIS A 147 -4.89 -1.36 13.65
CA HIS A 147 -5.36 -2.69 14.06
C HIS A 147 -4.20 -3.66 14.25
N PHE A 148 -3.26 -3.71 13.32
CA PHE A 148 -2.08 -4.55 13.41
C PHE A 148 -1.25 -4.23 14.65
N ARG A 149 -1.03 -2.94 14.96
CA ARG A 149 -0.36 -2.51 16.20
C ARG A 149 -1.07 -3.03 17.45
N ARG A 150 -2.40 -3.05 17.45
CA ARG A 150 -3.18 -3.58 18.57
C ARG A 150 -2.99 -5.09 18.72
N ILE A 151 -2.99 -5.84 17.61
CA ILE A 151 -2.72 -7.29 17.62
C ILE A 151 -1.32 -7.55 18.17
N LEU A 152 -0.29 -6.87 17.68
CA LEU A 152 1.09 -7.03 18.16
C LEU A 152 1.20 -6.83 19.68
N LEU A 153 0.57 -5.78 20.22
CA LEU A 153 0.57 -5.52 21.66
C LEU A 153 -0.17 -6.59 22.46
N GLN A 154 -1.23 -7.18 21.90
CA GLN A 154 -1.97 -8.26 22.53
C GLN A 154 -1.12 -9.55 22.53
N THR A 155 -0.62 -9.96 21.37
CA THR A 155 0.24 -11.14 21.24
C THR A 155 1.47 -11.06 22.14
N ALA A 156 2.14 -9.90 22.19
CA ALA A 156 3.29 -9.71 23.06
C ALA A 156 2.95 -9.86 24.55
N ARG A 157 1.76 -9.43 24.98
CA ARG A 157 1.29 -9.63 26.36
C ARG A 157 1.03 -11.10 26.64
N ASP A 158 0.30 -11.75 25.75
CA ASP A 158 -0.05 -13.17 25.89
C ASP A 158 1.23 -14.03 26.00
N THR A 159 2.23 -13.79 25.14
CA THR A 159 3.53 -14.47 25.20
C THR A 159 4.29 -14.21 26.50
N LEU A 160 4.26 -12.97 27.03
CA LEU A 160 4.91 -12.66 28.30
C LEU A 160 4.20 -13.33 29.47
N GLU A 161 2.86 -13.35 29.49
CA GLU A 161 2.07 -14.01 30.53
C GLU A 161 2.32 -15.53 30.57
N GLU A 162 2.43 -16.17 29.41
CA GLU A 162 2.84 -17.57 29.29
C GLU A 162 4.26 -17.81 29.83
N SER A 163 5.19 -16.89 29.55
CA SER A 163 6.58 -17.01 30.04
C SER A 163 6.74 -16.80 31.56
N ILE A 164 5.79 -16.10 32.18
CA ILE A 164 5.79 -15.76 33.62
C ILE A 164 4.94 -16.77 34.43
N SER A 165 4.04 -17.51 33.78
CA SER A 165 3.23 -18.55 34.42
C SER A 165 4.03 -19.86 34.56
N PRO A 166 4.25 -20.37 35.79
CA PRO A 166 5.06 -21.56 36.06
C PRO A 166 4.41 -22.89 35.66
#